data_AF-A0A9D9TPA7-F1
#
_entry.id   AF-A0A9D9TPA7-F1
#
_cell.length_a   1.000
_cell.length_b   1.000
_cell.length_c   1.000
_cell.angle_alpha   90.00
_cell.angle_beta   90.00
_cell.angle_gamma   90.00
#
_symmetry.space_group_name_H-M   'P 1'
#
loop_
_entity.id
_entity.type
_entity.pdbx_description
1 polymer ?
#
loop_
_entity_poly.entity_id
_entity_poly.type
_entity_poly.pdbx_seq_one_letter_code
_entity_poly.pdbx_strand_id
1 'polypeptide(L)'
;MLFNSVTFIIFMMVVFPIYWAIPSKKLPIQNFFLLIASYFFYACWNWEFLSLLVFSTFLDYYSGIKIHTSKQHTKRKYWLIASIVINLSILGVFKYFNFFIESFSEAFSLIGIKTNIYTLNLILPIGISFYTFHGISYVIDIYKSKITPERNFINYGVFVSFFPLLVAGPIERASHLLPQIVKPRVFNYEKAVNGLKQILWGLFKKIVIADQCAEQVDLIFNNSANHSGSTLFIGALYFSFQIYGDFSGYSDIALGVARLLGIDLIRNFSFPYFSRDVAEFWRRWHISLSSWFRDYLYIPLGGSKVDTVTKIRNVFIIFLISGLWHGAKWTFIVWGLLNAMLIIPSF
;
A
#
# COMPACT_ATOMS: atom_id res chain seq x y z
N MET A 1 13.30 6.41 -6.90
CA MET A 1 12.90 7.38 -7.96
C MET A 1 11.46 7.83 -7.71
N LEU A 2 11.20 9.12 -7.54
CA LEU A 2 9.85 9.65 -7.30
C LEU A 2 9.11 9.89 -8.63
N PHE A 3 7.79 9.69 -8.67
CA PHE A 3 7.01 9.84 -9.90
C PHE A 3 6.96 11.28 -10.46
N ASN A 4 7.13 12.29 -9.61
CA ASN A 4 7.21 13.70 -9.99
C ASN A 4 8.65 14.16 -10.34
N SER A 5 9.61 13.23 -10.48
CA SER A 5 11.00 13.57 -10.80
C SER A 5 11.33 13.47 -12.30
N VAL A 6 12.30 14.25 -12.76
CA VAL A 6 12.84 14.16 -14.13
C VAL A 6 13.39 12.76 -14.42
N THR A 7 14.04 12.13 -13.43
CA THR A 7 14.56 10.76 -13.55
C THR A 7 13.45 9.77 -13.91
N PHE A 8 12.25 9.93 -13.35
CA PHE A 8 11.10 9.08 -13.67
C PHE A 8 10.60 9.29 -15.10
N ILE A 9 10.60 10.53 -15.59
CA ILE A 9 10.24 10.84 -16.97
C ILE A 9 11.22 10.14 -17.93
N ILE A 10 12.53 10.24 -17.67
CA ILE A 10 13.57 9.57 -18.47
C ILE A 10 13.37 8.05 -18.43
N PHE A 11 13.12 7.48 -17.26
CA PHE A 11 12.82 6.05 -17.12
C PHE A 11 11.61 5.64 -17.98
N MET A 12 10.51 6.40 -17.94
CA MET A 12 9.34 6.12 -18.77
C MET A 12 9.57 6.31 -20.26
N MET A 13 10.39 7.30 -20.66
CA MET A 13 10.79 7.50 -22.06
C MET A 13 11.58 6.31 -22.63
N VAL A 14 12.27 5.55 -21.79
CA VAL A 14 12.97 4.32 -22.18
C VAL A 14 12.04 3.11 -22.10
N VAL A 15 11.32 2.95 -20.98
CA VAL A 15 10.50 1.76 -20.71
C VAL A 15 9.32 1.66 -21.67
N PHE A 16 8.61 2.76 -21.93
CA PHE A 16 7.41 2.76 -22.76
C PHE A 16 7.66 2.29 -24.21
N PRO A 17 8.62 2.84 -24.97
CA PRO A 17 8.85 2.39 -26.34
C PRO A 17 9.39 0.96 -26.39
N ILE A 18 10.28 0.56 -25.48
CA ILE A 18 10.79 -0.83 -25.45
C ILE A 18 9.65 -1.80 -25.16
N TYR A 19 8.79 -1.49 -24.19
CA TYR A 19 7.64 -2.32 -23.81
C TYR A 19 6.67 -2.55 -24.98
N TRP A 20 6.38 -1.51 -25.76
CA TRP A 20 5.46 -1.59 -26.90
C TRP A 20 6.13 -2.06 -28.21
N ALA A 21 7.46 -2.00 -28.31
CA ALA A 21 8.21 -2.60 -29.42
C ALA A 21 8.21 -4.14 -29.34
N ILE A 22 8.03 -4.72 -28.15
CA ILE A 22 7.88 -6.16 -27.98
C ILE A 22 6.52 -6.60 -28.56
N PRO A 23 6.49 -7.52 -29.54
CA PRO A 23 5.23 -7.98 -30.13
C PRO A 23 4.29 -8.58 -29.07
N SER A 24 2.99 -8.27 -29.14
CA SER A 24 1.97 -8.75 -28.18
C SER A 24 1.89 -10.27 -28.06
N LYS A 25 2.28 -11.01 -29.12
CA LYS A 25 2.38 -12.48 -29.12
C LYS A 25 3.51 -13.01 -28.20
N LYS A 26 4.52 -12.19 -27.88
CA LYS A 26 5.68 -12.53 -27.04
C LYS A 26 5.46 -12.10 -25.59
N LEU A 27 4.31 -12.44 -25.03
CA LEU A 27 3.92 -12.07 -23.66
C LEU A 27 4.96 -12.42 -22.58
N PRO A 28 5.64 -13.58 -22.60
CA PRO A 28 6.66 -13.90 -21.58
C PRO A 28 7.83 -12.91 -21.60
N ILE A 29 8.27 -12.46 -22.77
CA ILE A 29 9.34 -11.47 -22.92
C ILE A 29 8.87 -10.09 -22.43
N GLN A 30 7.62 -9.74 -22.75
CA GLN A 30 7.01 -8.50 -22.27
C GLN A 30 6.90 -8.47 -20.73
N ASN A 31 6.52 -9.57 -20.08
CA ASN A 31 6.47 -9.69 -18.62
C ASN A 31 7.86 -9.71 -18.00
N PHE A 32 8.82 -10.40 -18.62
CA PHE A 32 10.20 -10.39 -18.15
C PHE A 32 10.81 -8.99 -18.19
N PHE A 33 10.58 -8.24 -19.27
CA PHE A 33 11.00 -6.85 -19.37
C PHE A 33 10.36 -5.97 -18.28
N LEU A 34 9.05 -6.10 -18.04
CA LEU A 34 8.38 -5.37 -16.96
C LEU A 34 8.93 -5.71 -15.58
N LEU A 35 9.28 -6.98 -15.34
CA LEU A 35 9.89 -7.40 -14.09
C LEU A 35 11.26 -6.73 -13.89
N ILE A 36 12.11 -6.73 -14.92
CA ILE A 36 13.41 -6.05 -14.88
C ILE A 36 13.24 -4.55 -14.66
N ALA A 37 12.36 -3.90 -15.42
CA ALA A 37 12.08 -2.47 -15.26
C ALA A 37 11.58 -2.15 -13.84
N SER A 38 10.78 -3.05 -13.26
CA SER A 38 10.27 -2.92 -11.90
C SER A 38 11.35 -3.07 -10.82
N TYR A 39 12.21 -4.08 -10.96
CA TYR A 39 13.34 -4.27 -10.07
C TYR A 39 14.37 -3.15 -10.19
N PHE A 40 14.63 -2.65 -11.40
CA PHE A 40 15.48 -1.48 -11.59
C PHE A 40 14.90 -0.24 -10.90
N PHE A 41 13.60 0.02 -11.10
CA PHE A 41 12.90 1.12 -10.42
C PHE A 41 13.06 1.04 -8.90
N TYR A 42 12.91 -0.16 -8.33
CA TYR A 42 13.10 -0.40 -6.89
C TYR A 42 14.55 -0.21 -6.44
N ALA A 43 15.51 -0.77 -7.18
CA ALA A 43 16.93 -0.69 -6.88
C ALA A 43 17.47 0.75 -6.93
N CYS A 44 16.89 1.63 -7.77
CA CYS A 44 17.20 3.05 -7.76
C CYS A 44 16.84 3.77 -6.44
N TRP A 45 16.00 3.16 -5.58
CA TRP A 45 15.79 3.65 -4.23
C TRP A 45 16.85 3.09 -3.28
N ASN A 46 16.93 1.76 -3.16
CA ASN A 46 18.02 1.08 -2.48
C ASN A 46 18.08 -0.38 -2.96
N TRP A 47 19.23 -0.79 -3.49
CA TRP A 47 19.45 -2.11 -4.06
C TRP A 47 19.56 -3.23 -3.01
N GLU A 48 19.96 -2.93 -1.78
CA GLU A 48 20.13 -3.91 -0.69
C GLU A 48 18.79 -4.59 -0.37
N PHE A 49 17.71 -3.80 -0.37
CA PHE A 49 16.35 -4.27 -0.09
C PHE A 49 15.68 -4.98 -1.27
N LEU A 50 16.30 -5.00 -2.45
CA LEU A 50 15.79 -5.80 -3.57
C LEU A 50 15.75 -7.29 -3.21
N SER A 51 16.74 -7.75 -2.44
CA SER A 51 16.80 -9.12 -1.92
C SER A 51 15.56 -9.46 -1.07
N LEU A 52 15.10 -8.51 -0.24
CA LEU A 52 13.92 -8.67 0.59
C LEU A 52 12.63 -8.74 -0.25
N LEU A 53 12.50 -7.90 -1.27
CA LEU A 53 11.37 -7.94 -2.20
C LEU A 53 11.32 -9.27 -2.96
N VAL A 54 12.45 -9.75 -3.46
CA VAL A 54 12.55 -11.04 -4.15
C VAL A 54 12.25 -12.20 -3.20
N PHE A 55 12.73 -12.14 -1.95
CA PHE A 55 12.43 -13.13 -0.93
C PHE A 55 10.94 -13.19 -0.60
N SER A 56 10.30 -12.05 -0.34
CA SER A 56 8.86 -11.97 -0.07
C SER A 56 8.04 -12.49 -1.27
N THR A 57 8.44 -12.12 -2.50
CA THR A 57 7.84 -12.65 -3.73
C THR A 57 7.97 -14.17 -3.80
N PHE A 58 9.16 -14.72 -3.56
CA PHE A 58 9.38 -16.17 -3.61
C PHE A 58 8.60 -16.92 -2.54
N LEU A 59 8.59 -16.40 -1.31
CA LEU A 59 7.88 -16.97 -0.17
C LEU A 59 6.40 -17.20 -0.51
N ASP A 60 5.72 -16.17 -1.01
CA ASP A 60 4.28 -16.21 -1.24
C ASP A 60 3.91 -16.97 -2.53
N TYR A 61 4.77 -16.88 -3.56
CA TYR A 61 4.67 -17.74 -4.74
C TYR A 61 4.71 -19.23 -4.36
N TYR A 62 5.75 -19.63 -3.62
CA TYR A 62 5.95 -21.01 -3.23
C TYR A 62 4.86 -21.49 -2.25
N SER A 63 4.51 -20.67 -1.27
CA SER A 63 3.46 -20.97 -0.30
C SER A 63 2.10 -21.15 -1.00
N GLY A 64 1.76 -20.27 -1.95
CA GLY A 64 0.55 -20.39 -2.76
C GLY A 64 0.46 -21.71 -3.52
N ILE A 65 1.55 -22.13 -4.17
CA ILE A 65 1.60 -23.43 -4.87
C ILE A 65 1.45 -24.60 -3.88
N LYS A 66 2.12 -24.56 -2.74
CA LYS A 66 2.03 -25.62 -1.72
C LYS A 66 0.65 -25.71 -1.07
N ILE A 67 -0.02 -24.59 -0.84
CA ILE A 67 -1.41 -24.55 -0.34
C ILE A 67 -2.36 -25.18 -1.35
N HIS A 68 -2.20 -24.90 -2.63
CA HIS A 68 -3.09 -25.43 -3.67
C HIS A 68 -2.86 -26.93 -3.95
N THR A 69 -1.60 -27.37 -3.97
CA THR A 69 -1.25 -28.76 -4.30
C THR A 69 -1.45 -29.74 -3.14
N SER A 70 -1.51 -29.25 -1.90
CA SER A 70 -1.67 -30.12 -0.73
C SER A 70 -3.10 -30.61 -0.58
N LYS A 71 -3.30 -31.93 -0.59
CA LYS A 71 -4.61 -32.56 -0.29
C LYS A 71 -4.96 -32.52 1.21
N GLN A 72 -3.96 -32.44 2.09
CA GLN A 72 -4.15 -32.45 3.55
C GLN A 72 -4.43 -31.05 4.08
N HIS A 73 -5.53 -30.88 4.81
CA HIS A 73 -5.93 -29.59 5.40
C HIS A 73 -4.87 -29.01 6.36
N THR A 74 -4.20 -29.87 7.14
CA THR A 74 -3.13 -29.47 8.07
C THR A 74 -1.94 -28.83 7.34
N LYS A 75 -1.47 -29.44 6.24
CA LYS A 75 -0.38 -28.89 5.41
C LYS A 75 -0.77 -27.56 4.78
N ARG A 76 -2.01 -27.43 4.28
CA ARG A 76 -2.52 -26.15 3.73
C ARG A 76 -2.49 -25.04 4.77
N LYS A 77 -2.97 -25.34 5.98
CA LYS A 77 -2.99 -24.40 7.10
C LYS A 77 -1.57 -24.04 7.57
N TYR A 78 -0.63 -24.99 7.60
CA TYR A 78 0.77 -24.73 7.91
C TYR A 78 1.39 -23.69 6.96
N TRP A 79 1.29 -23.92 5.64
CA TRP A 79 1.87 -22.99 4.65
C TRP A 79 1.21 -21.61 4.68
N LEU A 80 -0.10 -21.54 4.93
CA LEU A 80 -0.80 -20.27 5.13
C LEU A 80 -0.25 -19.51 6.34
N ILE A 81 -0.19 -20.17 7.51
CA ILE A 81 0.30 -19.54 8.74
C ILE A 81 1.77 -19.15 8.60
N ALA A 82 2.59 -20.00 8.01
CA ALA A 82 4.01 -19.72 7.79
C ALA A 82 4.22 -18.47 6.93
N SER A 83 3.53 -18.36 5.79
CA SER A 83 3.60 -17.17 4.93
C SER A 83 3.11 -15.91 5.65
N ILE A 84 1.97 -15.96 6.35
CA ILE A 84 1.44 -14.81 7.11
C ILE A 84 2.42 -14.38 8.21
N VAL A 85 2.92 -15.33 8.99
CA VAL A 85 3.84 -15.05 10.11
C VAL A 85 5.13 -14.44 9.58
N ILE A 86 5.77 -15.02 8.55
CA ILE A 86 7.02 -14.49 8.01
C ILE A 86 6.81 -13.08 7.42
N ASN A 87 5.73 -12.85 6.67
CA ASN A 87 5.40 -11.54 6.13
C ASN A 87 5.18 -10.48 7.23
N LEU A 88 4.41 -10.82 8.26
CA LEU A 88 4.16 -9.93 9.40
C LEU A 88 5.41 -9.74 10.27
N SER A 89 6.29 -10.75 10.38
CA SER A 89 7.58 -10.62 11.07
C SER A 89 8.52 -9.67 10.34
N ILE A 90 8.61 -9.77 9.01
CA ILE A 90 9.41 -8.83 8.19
C ILE A 90 8.88 -7.40 8.39
N LEU A 91 7.57 -7.20 8.26
CA LEU A 91 6.96 -5.89 8.51
C LEU A 91 7.18 -5.43 9.96
N GLY A 92 7.05 -6.36 10.92
CA GLY A 92 7.37 -6.23 12.34
C GLY A 92 8.73 -5.59 12.61
N VAL A 93 9.76 -6.26 12.10
CA VAL A 93 11.16 -5.90 12.28
C VAL A 93 11.48 -4.56 11.63
N PHE A 94 11.10 -4.36 10.36
CA PHE A 94 11.50 -3.14 9.65
C PHE A 94 10.69 -1.91 10.04
N LYS A 95 9.43 -2.07 10.44
CA LYS A 95 8.52 -0.94 10.68
C LYS A 95 8.33 -0.60 12.14
N TYR A 96 8.29 -1.59 13.01
CA TYR A 96 7.83 -1.39 14.39
C TYR A 96 8.91 -1.65 15.46
N PHE A 97 10.04 -2.25 15.09
CA PHE A 97 11.10 -2.60 16.04
C PHE A 97 11.56 -1.39 16.87
N ASN A 98 11.90 -0.28 16.21
CA ASN A 98 12.34 0.93 16.90
C ASN A 98 11.25 1.52 17.79
N PHE A 99 10.02 1.64 17.28
CA PHE A 99 8.89 2.14 18.06
C PHE A 99 8.65 1.34 19.35
N PHE A 100 8.68 0.00 19.27
CA PHE A 100 8.48 -0.84 20.44
C PHE A 100 9.62 -0.76 21.43
N ILE A 101 10.87 -0.72 20.96
CA ILE A 101 12.04 -0.64 21.83
C ILE A 101 12.15 0.73 22.50
N GLU A 102 11.93 1.81 21.76
CA GLU A 102 11.89 3.17 22.30
C GLU A 102 10.78 3.30 23.35
N SER A 103 9.56 2.87 23.03
CA SER A 103 8.42 2.89 23.97
C SER A 103 8.69 2.04 25.21
N PHE A 104 9.33 0.87 25.06
CA PHE A 104 9.70 0.02 26.18
C PHE A 104 10.76 0.67 27.07
N SER A 105 11.78 1.29 26.48
CA SER A 105 12.81 2.00 27.24
C SER A 105 12.26 3.23 27.95
N GLU A 106 11.37 3.99 27.32
CA GLU A 106 10.67 5.11 27.98
C GLU A 106 9.86 4.60 29.18
N ALA A 107 9.08 3.52 29.01
CA ALA A 107 8.31 2.92 30.09
C ALA A 107 9.18 2.45 31.26
N PHE A 108 10.34 1.84 30.99
CA PHE A 108 11.27 1.40 32.05
C PHE A 108 11.99 2.57 32.72
N SER A 109 12.30 3.63 31.96
CA SER A 109 12.88 4.85 32.49
C SER A 109 11.93 5.56 33.47
N LEU A 110 10.60 5.50 33.23
CA LEU A 110 9.59 6.00 34.16
C LEU A 110 9.59 5.26 35.52
N ILE A 111 10.04 4.01 35.55
CA ILE A 111 10.16 3.19 36.75
C ILE A 111 11.63 3.19 37.28
N GLY A 112 12.47 4.10 36.77
CA GLY A 112 13.84 4.33 37.24
C GLY A 112 14.89 3.34 36.69
N ILE A 113 14.53 2.47 35.75
CA ILE A 113 15.45 1.50 35.15
C ILE A 113 16.02 2.11 33.86
N LYS A 114 17.32 2.43 33.87
CA LYS A 114 18.03 2.90 32.66
C LYS A 114 18.42 1.71 31.79
N THR A 115 17.68 1.50 30.70
CA THR A 115 18.01 0.53 29.66
C THR A 115 18.97 1.16 28.65
N ASN A 116 20.07 0.48 28.33
CA ASN A 116 20.93 0.87 27.21
C ASN A 116 20.30 0.36 25.92
N ILE A 117 19.71 1.26 25.13
CA ILE A 117 19.08 0.90 23.88
C ILE A 117 20.13 0.89 22.78
N TYR A 118 20.45 -0.31 22.27
CA TYR A 118 20.98 -0.41 20.91
C TYR A 118 19.77 -0.37 19.96
N THR A 119 19.40 0.82 19.48
CA THR A 119 18.43 0.94 18.40
C THR A 119 19.07 0.43 17.12
N LEU A 120 18.56 -0.68 16.59
CA LEU A 120 18.83 -1.03 15.20
C LEU A 120 18.09 0.02 14.37
N ASN A 121 18.75 1.12 14.00
CA ASN A 121 18.20 2.16 13.11
C ASN A 121 17.97 1.59 11.71
N LEU A 122 17.04 0.64 11.60
CA LEU A 122 16.68 -0.07 10.39
C LEU A 122 15.98 0.90 9.46
N ILE A 123 16.51 1.02 8.26
CA ILE A 123 15.90 1.78 7.18
C ILE A 123 14.64 1.04 6.75
N LEU A 124 13.49 1.72 6.76
CA LEU A 124 12.22 1.15 6.32
C LEU A 124 12.23 0.96 4.79
N PRO A 125 12.08 -0.28 4.28
CA PRO A 125 12.06 -0.51 2.84
C PRO A 125 10.84 0.12 2.19
N ILE A 126 11.03 0.87 1.10
CA ILE A 126 9.90 1.43 0.36
C ILE A 126 8.97 0.30 -0.12
N GLY A 127 7.67 0.53 -0.08
CA GLY A 127 6.68 -0.45 -0.55
C GLY A 127 6.46 -1.67 0.35
N ILE A 128 7.21 -1.86 1.45
CA ILE A 128 7.12 -3.06 2.31
C ILE A 128 5.70 -3.37 2.77
N SER A 129 4.98 -2.34 3.20
CA SER A 129 3.60 -2.51 3.63
C SER A 129 2.67 -2.97 2.50
N PHE A 130 2.92 -2.53 1.26
CA PHE A 130 2.09 -2.85 0.10
C PHE A 130 2.34 -4.27 -0.41
N TYR A 131 3.61 -4.64 -0.65
CA TYR A 131 3.90 -5.99 -1.14
C TYR A 131 3.63 -7.07 -0.09
N THR A 132 3.78 -6.78 1.20
CA THR A 132 3.31 -7.65 2.29
C THR A 132 1.80 -7.89 2.19
N PHE A 133 1.01 -6.86 1.89
CA PHE A 133 -0.45 -6.99 1.76
C PHE A 133 -0.87 -7.72 0.48
N HIS A 134 -0.13 -7.55 -0.62
CA HIS A 134 -0.30 -8.34 -1.84
C HIS A 134 -0.03 -9.83 -1.58
N GLY A 135 1.10 -10.14 -0.94
CA GLY A 135 1.50 -11.49 -0.57
C GLY A 135 0.49 -12.21 0.33
N ILE A 136 0.13 -11.59 1.46
CA ILE A 136 -0.85 -12.13 2.42
C ILE A 136 -2.21 -12.36 1.76
N SER A 137 -2.72 -11.39 0.98
CA SER A 137 -4.03 -11.55 0.34
C SER A 137 -4.03 -12.66 -0.71
N TYR A 138 -2.95 -12.80 -1.48
CA TYR A 138 -2.76 -13.88 -2.44
C TYR A 138 -2.84 -15.28 -1.78
N VAL A 139 -2.07 -15.52 -0.71
CA VAL A 139 -2.09 -16.83 -0.04
C VAL A 139 -3.42 -17.12 0.65
N ILE A 140 -4.08 -16.10 1.23
CA ILE A 140 -5.40 -16.25 1.85
C ILE A 140 -6.45 -16.62 0.80
N ASP A 141 -6.45 -15.96 -0.36
CA ASP A 141 -7.43 -16.23 -1.40
C ASP A 141 -7.25 -17.61 -2.04
N ILE A 142 -6.01 -18.08 -2.20
CA ILE A 142 -5.73 -19.47 -2.62
C ILE A 142 -6.18 -20.47 -1.56
N TYR A 143 -5.92 -20.20 -0.29
CA TYR A 143 -6.38 -21.07 0.80
C TYR A 143 -7.90 -21.17 0.85
N LYS A 144 -8.60 -20.06 0.63
CA LYS A 144 -10.07 -19.99 0.51
C LYS A 144 -10.60 -20.46 -0.85
N SER A 145 -9.74 -20.97 -1.74
CA SER A 145 -10.10 -21.44 -3.08
C SER A 145 -10.81 -20.40 -3.96
N LYS A 146 -10.58 -19.11 -3.72
CA LYS A 146 -11.14 -18.01 -4.52
C LYS A 146 -10.39 -17.80 -5.84
N ILE A 147 -9.08 -18.10 -5.83
CA ILE A 147 -8.21 -18.02 -7.00
C ILE A 147 -7.31 -19.25 -7.06
N THR A 148 -6.79 -19.56 -8.24
CA THR A 148 -5.71 -20.53 -8.44
C THR A 148 -4.35 -19.83 -8.36
N PRO A 149 -3.29 -20.51 -7.87
CA PRO A 149 -1.96 -19.93 -7.87
C PRO A 149 -1.42 -19.78 -9.29
N GLU A 150 -0.71 -18.68 -9.54
CA GLU A 150 0.12 -18.51 -10.73
C GLU A 150 1.34 -19.43 -10.63
N ARG A 151 1.63 -20.17 -11.72
CA ARG A 151 2.73 -21.14 -11.82
C ARG A 151 3.94 -20.59 -12.57
N ASN A 152 3.82 -19.40 -13.15
CA ASN A 152 4.94 -18.68 -13.75
C ASN A 152 5.47 -17.63 -12.77
N PHE A 153 6.68 -17.86 -12.27
CA PHE A 153 7.33 -16.95 -11.32
C PHE A 153 7.49 -15.52 -11.86
N ILE A 154 7.71 -15.34 -13.17
CA ILE A 154 7.85 -14.01 -13.78
C ILE A 154 6.52 -13.25 -13.71
N ASN A 155 5.40 -13.90 -14.06
CA ASN A 155 4.07 -13.27 -13.99
C ASN A 155 3.73 -12.86 -12.55
N TYR A 156 3.99 -13.77 -11.59
CA TYR A 156 3.78 -13.48 -10.18
C TYR A 156 4.73 -12.37 -9.68
N GLY A 157 5.99 -12.38 -10.11
CA GLY A 157 6.96 -11.35 -9.80
C GLY A 157 6.54 -9.97 -10.32
N VAL A 158 5.94 -9.90 -11.51
CA VAL A 158 5.35 -8.64 -12.02
C VAL A 158 4.18 -8.22 -11.14
N PHE A 159 3.29 -9.12 -10.74
CA PHE A 159 2.17 -8.78 -9.85
C PHE A 159 2.63 -8.14 -8.54
N VAL A 160 3.67 -8.69 -7.90
CA VAL A 160 4.17 -8.16 -6.63
C VAL A 160 4.98 -6.87 -6.82
N SER A 161 5.84 -6.83 -7.84
CA SER A 161 6.83 -5.77 -7.99
C SER A 161 6.45 -4.67 -8.97
N PHE A 162 5.26 -4.71 -9.60
CA PHE A 162 4.88 -3.74 -10.63
C PHE A 162 5.13 -2.30 -10.18
N PHE A 163 6.11 -1.63 -10.79
CA PHE A 163 6.63 -0.37 -10.26
C PHE A 163 5.60 0.75 -10.04
N PRO A 164 4.49 0.88 -10.81
CA PRO A 164 3.46 1.85 -10.48
C PRO A 164 2.82 1.63 -9.11
N LEU A 165 2.86 0.40 -8.57
CA LEU A 165 2.32 0.04 -7.26
C LEU A 165 3.30 0.24 -6.09
N LEU A 166 4.61 0.17 -6.35
CA LEU A 166 5.63 0.01 -5.29
C LEU A 166 5.78 1.21 -4.34
N VAL A 167 5.46 2.44 -4.76
CA VAL A 167 5.63 3.64 -3.93
C VAL A 167 4.34 4.00 -3.19
N ALA A 168 3.28 4.27 -3.94
CA ALA A 168 2.02 4.78 -3.41
C ALA A 168 0.83 4.40 -4.32
N GLY A 169 0.94 3.28 -5.04
CA GLY A 169 -0.18 2.77 -5.82
C GLY A 169 -1.22 2.08 -4.94
N PRO A 170 -2.37 1.70 -5.53
CA PRO A 170 -3.40 0.95 -4.82
C PRO A 170 -2.90 -0.43 -4.37
N ILE A 171 -3.41 -0.92 -3.24
CA ILE A 171 -3.21 -2.31 -2.81
C ILE A 171 -4.05 -3.22 -3.71
N GLU A 172 -3.43 -3.76 -4.74
CA GLU A 172 -4.09 -4.56 -5.77
C GLU A 172 -4.43 -5.97 -5.29
N ARG A 173 -5.39 -6.57 -5.99
CA ARG A 173 -5.79 -7.97 -5.79
C ARG A 173 -5.22 -8.85 -6.88
N ALA A 174 -4.75 -10.02 -6.50
CA ALA A 174 -4.36 -11.07 -7.43
C ALA A 174 -5.51 -11.41 -8.41
N SER A 175 -6.76 -11.44 -7.92
CA SER A 175 -7.95 -11.68 -8.75
C SER A 175 -8.23 -10.60 -9.79
N HIS A 176 -7.71 -9.39 -9.63
CA HIS A 176 -7.93 -8.26 -10.54
C HIS A 176 -6.72 -8.01 -11.45
N LEU A 177 -5.50 -8.06 -10.91
CA LEU A 177 -4.28 -7.71 -11.64
C LEU A 177 -3.67 -8.89 -12.42
N LEU A 178 -3.60 -10.11 -11.83
CA LEU A 178 -2.98 -11.25 -12.53
C LEU A 178 -3.66 -11.59 -13.87
N PRO A 179 -5.01 -11.59 -13.99
CA PRO A 179 -5.67 -11.84 -15.27
C PRO A 179 -5.24 -10.86 -16.38
N GLN A 180 -4.86 -9.62 -16.03
CA GLN A 180 -4.37 -8.63 -16.97
C GLN A 180 -2.91 -8.86 -17.36
N ILE A 181 -2.08 -9.38 -16.44
CA ILE A 181 -0.66 -9.70 -16.69
C ILE A 181 -0.50 -10.93 -17.59
N VAL A 182 -1.39 -11.92 -17.45
CA VAL A 182 -1.33 -13.18 -18.22
C VAL A 182 -2.04 -13.10 -19.57
N LYS A 183 -2.71 -11.98 -19.87
CA LYS A 183 -3.37 -11.73 -21.14
C LYS A 183 -2.47 -10.88 -22.06
N PRO A 184 -2.39 -11.19 -23.37
CA PRO A 184 -1.72 -10.32 -24.34
C PRO A 184 -2.27 -8.89 -24.28
N ARG A 185 -1.36 -7.91 -24.17
CA ARG A 185 -1.70 -6.49 -24.15
C ARG A 185 -1.52 -5.90 -25.54
N VAL A 186 -2.49 -5.08 -25.95
CA VAL A 186 -2.52 -4.41 -27.25
C VAL A 186 -2.54 -2.92 -27.01
N PHE A 187 -1.70 -2.19 -27.74
CA PHE A 187 -1.62 -0.74 -27.62
C PHE A 187 -2.95 -0.12 -28.06
N ASN A 188 -3.46 0.79 -27.24
CA ASN A 188 -4.65 1.57 -27.54
C ASN A 188 -4.33 3.05 -27.30
N TYR A 189 -4.39 3.83 -28.38
CA TYR A 189 -4.05 5.25 -28.35
C TYR A 189 -4.94 6.06 -27.40
N GLU A 190 -6.26 5.83 -27.42
CA GLU A 190 -7.20 6.54 -26.55
C GLU A 190 -6.93 6.25 -25.07
N LYS A 191 -6.65 4.99 -24.72
CA LYS A 191 -6.24 4.60 -23.36
C LYS A 191 -4.94 5.29 -22.96
N ALA A 192 -3.97 5.38 -23.87
CA ALA A 192 -2.70 6.04 -23.60
C ALA A 192 -2.88 7.55 -23.34
N VAL A 193 -3.66 8.24 -24.19
CA VAL A 193 -3.99 9.66 -24.01
C VAL A 193 -4.72 9.90 -22.69
N ASN A 194 -5.69 9.05 -22.35
CA ASN A 194 -6.39 9.13 -21.05
C ASN A 194 -5.45 8.85 -19.88
N GLY A 195 -4.45 7.98 -20.04
CA GLY A 195 -3.38 7.76 -19.07
C GLY A 195 -2.53 9.01 -18.86
N LEU A 196 -2.08 9.67 -19.94
CA LEU A 196 -1.32 10.93 -19.87
C LEU A 196 -2.11 12.06 -19.20
N LYS A 197 -3.40 12.21 -19.54
CA LYS A 197 -4.28 13.19 -18.88
C LYS A 197 -4.39 12.93 -17.37
N GLN A 198 -4.49 11.67 -16.96
CA GLN A 198 -4.55 11.31 -15.55
C GLN A 198 -3.22 11.57 -14.84
N ILE A 199 -2.07 11.30 -15.49
CA ILE A 199 -0.75 11.66 -14.96
C ILE A 199 -0.64 13.17 -14.76
N LEU A 200 -1.05 13.96 -15.75
CA LEU A 200 -1.01 15.43 -15.67
C LEU A 200 -1.86 15.95 -14.50
N TRP A 201 -3.08 15.41 -14.32
CA TRP A 201 -3.93 15.76 -13.20
C TRP A 201 -3.32 15.37 -11.84
N GLY A 202 -2.70 14.19 -11.77
CA GLY A 202 -1.99 13.73 -10.58
C GLY A 202 -0.81 14.64 -10.22
N LEU A 203 -0.02 15.05 -11.23
CA LEU A 203 1.09 16.01 -11.05
C LEU A 203 0.59 17.38 -10.58
N PHE A 204 -0.52 17.88 -11.12
CA PHE A 204 -1.11 19.14 -10.66
C PHE A 204 -1.50 19.06 -9.17
N LYS A 205 -2.23 18.02 -8.77
CA LYS A 205 -2.62 17.83 -7.36
C LYS A 205 -1.40 17.71 -6.43
N LYS A 206 -0.35 17.02 -6.87
CA LYS A 206 0.86 16.82 -6.06
C LYS A 206 1.69 18.12 -5.96
N ILE A 207 2.10 18.66 -7.10
CA ILE A 207 3.10 19.74 -7.17
C ILE A 207 2.46 21.11 -6.88
N VAL A 208 1.29 21.38 -7.44
CA VAL A 208 0.67 22.71 -7.33
C VAL A 208 -0.16 22.85 -6.07
N ILE A 209 -0.89 21.80 -5.67
CA ILE A 209 -1.76 21.88 -4.48
C ILE A 209 -1.03 21.37 -3.25
N ALA A 210 -0.57 20.12 -3.26
CA ALA A 210 -0.09 19.47 -2.04
C ALA A 210 1.24 20.05 -1.55
N ASP A 211 2.22 20.23 -2.44
CA ASP A 211 3.54 20.76 -2.07
C ASP A 211 3.45 22.21 -1.57
N GLN A 212 2.56 23.03 -2.16
CA GLN A 212 2.30 24.40 -1.67
C GLN A 212 1.59 24.42 -0.31
N CYS A 213 0.63 23.51 -0.09
CA CYS A 213 0.03 23.35 1.24
C CYS A 213 1.05 22.85 2.26
N ALA A 214 1.97 21.95 1.86
CA ALA A 214 2.99 21.38 2.73
C ALA A 214 3.91 22.46 3.31
N GLU A 215 4.36 23.42 2.50
CA GLU A 215 5.17 24.54 2.98
C GLU A 215 4.47 25.32 4.10
N GLN A 216 3.18 25.62 3.94
CA GLN A 216 2.39 26.34 4.96
C GLN A 216 2.17 25.50 6.22
N VAL A 217 1.90 24.20 6.06
CA VAL A 217 1.74 23.25 7.16
C VAL A 217 3.03 23.16 7.97
N ASP A 218 4.18 23.01 7.30
CA ASP A 218 5.47 22.91 7.95
C ASP A 218 5.82 24.20 8.71
N LEU A 219 5.55 25.38 8.14
CA LEU A 219 5.75 26.66 8.81
C LEU A 219 4.92 26.78 10.10
N ILE A 220 3.65 26.41 10.05
CA ILE A 220 2.71 26.52 11.18
C ILE A 220 3.02 25.47 12.27
N PHE A 221 3.16 24.19 11.90
CA PHE A 221 3.25 23.11 12.89
C PHE A 221 4.65 22.96 13.49
N ASN A 222 5.72 23.30 12.77
CA ASN A 222 7.07 23.34 13.35
C ASN A 222 7.24 24.43 14.41
N ASN A 223 6.39 25.48 14.38
CA ASN A 223 6.38 26.58 15.35
C ASN A 223 5.07 26.67 16.14
N SER A 224 4.37 25.54 16.30
CA SER A 224 3.01 25.49 16.84
C SER A 224 2.82 26.17 18.20
N ALA A 225 3.83 26.16 19.07
CA ALA A 225 3.81 26.81 20.38
C ALA A 225 3.69 28.35 20.30
N ASN A 226 4.11 28.95 19.18
CA ASN A 226 4.15 30.41 18.98
C ASN A 226 2.94 30.93 18.18
N HIS A 227 2.02 30.05 17.78
CA HIS A 227 0.87 30.41 16.95
C HIS A 227 -0.43 30.39 17.75
N SER A 228 -1.37 31.26 17.35
CA SER A 228 -2.71 31.28 17.93
C SER A 228 -3.52 30.05 17.47
N GLY A 229 -4.55 29.70 18.24
CA GLY A 229 -5.44 28.58 17.89
C GLY A 229 -6.11 28.72 16.53
N SER A 230 -6.41 29.94 16.07
CA SER A 230 -6.97 30.18 14.73
C SER A 230 -5.97 29.85 13.62
N THR A 231 -4.69 30.19 13.80
CA THR A 231 -3.63 29.82 12.86
C THR A 231 -3.43 28.30 12.83
N LEU A 232 -3.45 27.63 13.98
CA LEU A 232 -3.36 26.17 14.04
C LEU A 232 -4.54 25.47 13.33
N PHE A 233 -5.75 26.03 13.45
CA PHE A 233 -6.93 25.52 12.74
C PHE A 233 -6.78 25.66 11.22
N ILE A 234 -6.31 26.82 10.73
CA ILE A 234 -5.99 27.02 9.32
C ILE A 234 -4.91 26.03 8.85
N GLY A 235 -3.89 25.79 9.67
CA GLY A 235 -2.88 24.76 9.43
C GLY A 235 -3.49 23.36 9.25
N ALA A 236 -4.46 22.98 10.09
CA ALA A 236 -5.16 21.70 9.96
C ALA A 236 -5.99 21.61 8.66
N LEU A 237 -6.58 22.71 8.20
CA LEU A 237 -7.26 22.77 6.90
C LEU A 237 -6.27 22.58 5.74
N TYR A 238 -5.13 23.28 5.76
CA TYR A 238 -4.07 23.08 4.75
C TYR A 238 -3.55 21.64 4.75
N PHE A 239 -3.36 21.05 5.93
CA PHE A 239 -2.93 19.65 6.04
C PHE A 239 -3.94 18.69 5.42
N SER A 240 -5.24 18.97 5.52
CA SER A 240 -6.30 18.18 4.89
C SER A 240 -6.21 18.21 3.36
N PHE A 241 -5.87 19.36 2.77
CA PHE A 241 -5.62 19.47 1.33
C PHE A 241 -4.28 18.83 0.93
N GLN A 242 -3.22 19.03 1.72
CA GLN A 242 -1.91 18.43 1.50
C GLN A 242 -2.02 16.90 1.44
N ILE A 243 -2.54 16.25 2.48
CA ILE A 243 -2.58 14.79 2.57
C ILE A 243 -3.41 14.17 1.43
N TYR A 244 -4.52 14.82 1.06
CA TYR A 244 -5.34 14.37 -0.06
C TYR A 244 -4.66 14.60 -1.41
N GLY A 245 -4.15 15.81 -1.66
CA GLY A 245 -3.51 16.17 -2.92
C GLY A 245 -2.26 15.33 -3.18
N ASP A 246 -1.47 15.07 -2.14
CA ASP A 246 -0.27 14.25 -2.19
C ASP A 246 -0.63 12.81 -2.57
N PHE A 247 -1.50 12.17 -1.77
CA PHE A 247 -1.76 10.76 -1.92
C PHE A 247 -2.65 10.45 -3.14
N SER A 248 -3.69 11.27 -3.37
CA SER A 248 -4.53 11.18 -4.56
C SER A 248 -3.75 11.55 -5.82
N GLY A 249 -2.80 12.49 -5.73
CA GLY A 249 -1.89 12.86 -6.81
C GLY A 249 -1.03 11.68 -7.25
N TYR A 250 -0.30 11.07 -6.30
CA TYR A 250 0.51 9.88 -6.57
C TYR A 250 -0.31 8.70 -7.09
N SER A 251 -1.49 8.47 -6.53
CA SER A 251 -2.41 7.41 -7.01
C SER A 251 -2.82 7.64 -8.47
N ASP A 252 -3.14 8.87 -8.87
CA ASP A 252 -3.53 9.17 -10.25
C ASP A 252 -2.35 9.02 -11.22
N ILE A 253 -1.14 9.42 -10.82
CA ILE A 253 0.06 9.17 -11.62
C ILE A 253 0.29 7.67 -11.81
N ALA A 254 0.20 6.88 -10.74
CA ALA A 254 0.33 5.42 -10.79
C ALA A 254 -0.70 4.78 -11.74
N LEU A 255 -1.97 5.15 -11.61
CA LEU A 255 -3.06 4.66 -12.47
C LEU A 255 -2.84 5.04 -13.94
N GLY A 256 -2.41 6.28 -14.20
CA GLY A 256 -2.14 6.74 -15.55
C GLY A 256 -0.94 6.02 -16.20
N VAL A 257 0.14 5.81 -15.44
CA VAL A 257 1.31 5.04 -15.89
C VAL A 257 0.96 3.58 -16.17
N ALA A 258 0.19 2.94 -15.29
CA ALA A 258 -0.27 1.58 -15.53
C ALA A 258 -1.12 1.48 -16.81
N ARG A 259 -1.98 2.48 -17.06
CA ARG A 259 -2.80 2.54 -18.26
C ARG A 259 -1.97 2.69 -19.53
N LEU A 260 -0.85 3.44 -19.48
CA LEU A 260 0.12 3.51 -20.59
C LEU A 260 0.73 2.15 -20.93
N LEU A 261 0.81 1.23 -19.96
CA LEU A 261 1.29 -0.14 -20.14
C LEU A 261 0.15 -1.14 -20.42
N GLY A 262 -1.07 -0.65 -20.62
CA GLY A 262 -2.24 -1.47 -20.91
C GLY A 262 -2.79 -2.24 -19.71
N ILE A 263 -2.50 -1.77 -18.48
CA ILE A 263 -3.00 -2.36 -17.22
C ILE A 263 -3.91 -1.33 -16.53
N ASP A 264 -5.11 -1.76 -16.17
CA ASP A 264 -6.09 -0.92 -15.47
C ASP A 264 -6.04 -1.28 -13.96
N LEU A 265 -5.65 -0.31 -13.12
CA LEU A 265 -5.59 -0.46 -11.66
C LEU A 265 -6.86 0.06 -10.97
N ILE A 266 -7.14 -0.44 -9.76
CA ILE A 266 -8.24 0.02 -8.91
C ILE A 266 -8.01 1.44 -8.41
N ARG A 267 -9.09 2.19 -8.21
CA ARG A 267 -9.01 3.57 -7.72
C ARG A 267 -8.89 3.60 -6.20
N ASN A 268 -8.02 4.47 -5.69
CA ASN A 268 -7.90 4.72 -4.25
C ASN A 268 -8.82 5.82 -3.73
N PHE A 269 -9.22 6.78 -4.56
CA PHE A 269 -9.98 7.94 -4.12
C PHE A 269 -11.18 8.20 -5.01
N SER A 270 -12.31 8.58 -4.40
CA SER A 270 -13.54 8.95 -5.09
C SER A 270 -14.21 10.13 -4.39
N PHE A 271 -13.65 11.33 -4.56
CA PHE A 271 -14.18 12.58 -3.97
C PHE A 271 -14.58 12.46 -2.49
N PRO A 272 -13.65 12.06 -1.60
CA PRO A 272 -13.96 11.70 -0.21
C PRO A 272 -14.50 12.87 0.62
N TYR A 273 -14.06 14.10 0.38
CA TYR A 273 -14.54 15.28 1.12
C TYR A 273 -15.98 15.70 0.79
N PHE A 274 -16.59 15.11 -0.26
CA PHE A 274 -18.01 15.29 -0.57
C PHE A 274 -18.90 14.21 0.06
N SER A 275 -18.37 13.46 1.04
CA SER A 275 -19.13 12.42 1.75
C SER A 275 -20.12 13.05 2.73
N ARG A 276 -21.28 12.41 2.91
CA ARG A 276 -22.34 12.86 3.81
C ARG A 276 -22.16 12.36 5.24
N ASP A 277 -21.40 11.29 5.41
CA ASP A 277 -21.10 10.66 6.70
C ASP A 277 -19.69 10.04 6.73
N VAL A 278 -19.22 9.66 7.93
CA VAL A 278 -17.88 9.11 8.16
C VAL A 278 -17.71 7.74 7.49
N ALA A 279 -18.76 6.92 7.46
CA ALA A 279 -18.68 5.61 6.81
C ALA A 279 -18.56 5.76 5.28
N GLU A 280 -19.24 6.74 4.68
CA GLU A 280 -19.11 7.10 3.27
C GLU A 280 -17.71 7.65 2.96
N PHE A 281 -17.15 8.47 3.84
CA PHE A 281 -15.77 8.95 3.71
C PHE A 281 -14.79 7.77 3.57
N TRP A 282 -14.87 6.77 4.46
CA TRP A 282 -13.99 5.60 4.40
C TRP A 282 -14.25 4.66 3.22
N ARG A 283 -15.44 4.72 2.59
CA ARG A 283 -15.73 4.05 1.31
C ARG A 283 -15.15 4.78 0.11
N ARG A 284 -14.74 6.05 0.25
CA ARG A 284 -14.23 6.92 -0.80
C ARG A 284 -12.76 7.33 -0.61
N TRP A 285 -12.21 7.13 0.58
CA TRP A 285 -10.82 7.38 0.95
C TRP A 285 -10.02 6.09 1.01
N HIS A 286 -8.86 6.07 0.36
CA HIS A 286 -7.92 4.96 0.32
C HIS A 286 -8.61 3.58 0.15
N ILE A 287 -9.46 3.48 -0.87
CA ILE A 287 -10.43 2.39 -1.09
C ILE A 287 -9.76 1.01 -1.11
N SER A 288 -8.55 0.89 -1.69
CA SER A 288 -7.82 -0.38 -1.73
C SER A 288 -7.47 -0.89 -0.34
N LEU A 289 -7.03 -0.01 0.58
CA LEU A 289 -6.72 -0.35 1.96
C LEU A 289 -8.00 -0.65 2.76
N SER A 290 -9.02 0.21 2.65
CA SER A 290 -10.29 0.04 3.37
C SER A 290 -10.97 -1.30 2.98
N SER A 291 -10.97 -1.64 1.69
CA SER A 291 -11.48 -2.94 1.22
C SER A 291 -10.61 -4.11 1.66
N TRP A 292 -9.29 -3.92 1.79
CA TRP A 292 -8.38 -4.92 2.35
C TRP A 292 -8.67 -5.24 3.81
N PHE A 293 -8.76 -4.23 4.65
CA PHE A 293 -9.13 -4.46 6.05
C PHE A 293 -10.53 -5.09 6.16
N ARG A 294 -11.48 -4.67 5.33
CA ARG A 294 -12.81 -5.30 5.30
C ARG A 294 -12.74 -6.80 4.96
N ASP A 295 -12.06 -7.16 3.88
CA ASP A 295 -12.14 -8.51 3.31
C ASP A 295 -11.23 -9.53 4.02
N TYR A 296 -10.13 -9.09 4.61
CA TYR A 296 -9.10 -9.96 5.21
C TYR A 296 -9.01 -9.84 6.73
N LEU A 297 -9.65 -8.84 7.35
CA LEU A 297 -9.70 -8.68 8.80
C LEU A 297 -11.14 -8.62 9.33
N TYR A 298 -11.99 -7.70 8.86
CA TYR A 298 -13.35 -7.51 9.38
C TYR A 298 -14.26 -8.72 9.16
N ILE A 299 -14.39 -9.18 7.91
CA ILE A 299 -15.27 -10.29 7.55
C ILE A 299 -14.85 -11.59 8.27
N PRO A 300 -13.56 -11.97 8.32
CA PRO A 300 -13.11 -13.11 9.12
C PRO A 300 -13.42 -13.03 10.63
N LEU A 301 -13.52 -11.82 11.20
CA LEU A 301 -13.92 -11.62 12.61
C LEU A 301 -15.45 -11.70 12.84
N GLY A 302 -16.23 -12.08 11.81
CA GLY A 302 -17.69 -12.20 11.86
C GLY A 302 -18.43 -11.08 11.11
N GLY A 303 -17.72 -10.05 10.65
CA GLY A 303 -18.28 -8.93 9.90
C GLY A 303 -19.44 -8.26 10.62
N SER A 304 -20.50 -7.94 9.89
CA SER A 304 -21.71 -7.28 10.44
C SER A 304 -22.79 -8.26 10.93
N LYS A 305 -22.54 -9.58 10.90
CA LYS A 305 -23.52 -10.63 11.26
C LYS A 305 -23.44 -11.07 12.73
N VAL A 306 -22.62 -10.40 13.52
CA VAL A 306 -22.40 -10.64 14.95
C VAL A 306 -23.19 -9.65 15.80
N ASP A 307 -23.25 -9.89 17.11
CA ASP A 307 -23.86 -8.98 18.07
C ASP A 307 -23.17 -7.60 18.07
N THR A 308 -23.87 -6.58 18.57
CA THR A 308 -23.43 -5.18 18.56
C THR A 308 -22.09 -4.99 19.28
N VAL A 309 -21.85 -5.67 20.40
CA VAL A 309 -20.60 -5.55 21.16
C VAL A 309 -19.44 -6.11 20.35
N THR A 310 -19.62 -7.27 19.73
CA THR A 310 -18.61 -7.87 18.86
C THR A 310 -18.35 -7.03 17.61
N LYS A 311 -19.39 -6.41 17.03
CA LYS A 311 -19.25 -5.46 15.92
C LYS A 311 -18.39 -4.26 16.32
N ILE A 312 -18.68 -3.63 17.45
CA ILE A 312 -17.90 -2.50 17.99
C ILE A 312 -16.44 -2.91 18.21
N ARG A 313 -16.20 -4.04 18.89
CA ARG A 313 -14.84 -4.58 19.08
C ARG A 313 -14.10 -4.75 17.75
N ASN A 314 -14.75 -5.34 16.75
CA ASN A 314 -14.14 -5.57 15.44
C ASN A 314 -13.77 -4.26 14.74
N VAL A 315 -14.57 -3.20 14.89
CA VAL A 315 -14.31 -1.86 14.36
C VAL A 315 -13.09 -1.23 15.02
N PHE A 316 -13.00 -1.29 16.34
CA PHE A 316 -11.80 -0.85 17.07
C PHE A 316 -10.56 -1.58 16.60
N ILE A 317 -10.61 -2.91 16.47
CA ILE A 317 -9.49 -3.72 15.97
C ILE A 317 -9.02 -3.23 14.60
N ILE A 318 -9.94 -2.97 13.67
CA ILE A 318 -9.60 -2.53 12.31
C ILE A 318 -8.94 -1.17 12.30
N PHE A 319 -9.53 -0.18 12.99
CA PHE A 319 -9.01 1.17 12.96
C PHE A 319 -7.70 1.32 13.75
N LEU A 320 -7.53 0.55 14.83
CA LEU A 320 -6.26 0.49 15.57
C LEU A 320 -5.15 -0.12 14.72
N ILE A 321 -5.42 -1.25 14.05
CA ILE A 321 -4.45 -1.88 13.15
C ILE A 321 -4.19 -0.99 11.92
N SER A 322 -5.21 -0.30 11.40
CA SER A 322 -5.07 0.70 10.34
C SER A 322 -4.17 1.86 10.76
N GLY A 323 -4.36 2.37 11.99
CA GLY A 323 -3.48 3.38 12.59
C GLY A 323 -2.04 2.90 12.65
N LEU A 324 -1.78 1.74 13.26
CA LEU A 324 -0.45 1.12 13.28
C LEU A 324 0.13 0.95 11.87
N TRP A 325 -0.71 0.55 10.90
CA TRP A 325 -0.29 0.45 9.52
C TRP A 325 0.10 1.80 8.91
N HIS A 326 -0.49 2.93 9.31
CA HIS A 326 -0.06 4.23 8.82
C HIS A 326 1.27 4.69 9.42
N GLY A 327 1.58 4.33 10.66
CA GLY A 327 2.91 4.57 11.21
C GLY A 327 3.11 4.06 12.64
N ALA A 328 4.38 4.00 13.03
CA ALA A 328 4.82 3.49 14.32
C ALA A 328 5.02 4.65 15.32
N LYS A 329 3.94 5.38 15.61
CA LYS A 329 3.88 6.44 16.64
C LYS A 329 2.55 6.37 17.39
N TRP A 330 2.54 6.81 18.65
CA TRP A 330 1.33 6.88 19.47
C TRP A 330 0.21 7.74 18.84
N THR A 331 0.58 8.79 18.10
CA THR A 331 -0.38 9.64 17.37
C THR A 331 -1.23 8.85 16.37
N PHE A 332 -0.66 7.83 15.72
CA PHE A 332 -1.41 6.97 14.79
C PHE A 332 -2.37 6.02 15.51
N ILE A 333 -2.00 5.56 16.71
CA ILE A 333 -2.88 4.75 17.55
C ILE A 333 -4.08 5.59 18.02
N VAL A 334 -3.82 6.81 18.50
CA VAL A 334 -4.85 7.78 18.87
C VAL A 334 -5.75 8.10 17.68
N TRP A 335 -5.17 8.33 16.50
CA TRP A 335 -5.92 8.52 15.27
C TRP A 335 -6.83 7.33 14.94
N GLY A 336 -6.35 6.10 15.13
CA GLY A 336 -7.15 4.89 14.98
C GLY A 336 -8.33 4.84 15.97
N LEU A 337 -8.07 5.14 17.25
CA LEU A 337 -9.10 5.21 18.29
C LEU A 337 -10.19 6.23 17.95
N LEU A 338 -9.80 7.44 17.54
CA LEU A 338 -10.74 8.51 17.19
C LEU A 338 -11.63 8.10 16.01
N ASN A 339 -11.05 7.53 14.95
CA ASN A 339 -11.84 7.08 13.80
C ASN A 339 -12.77 5.90 14.14
N ALA A 340 -12.34 4.99 15.02
CA ALA A 340 -13.20 3.92 15.53
C ALA A 340 -14.42 4.50 16.29
N MET A 341 -14.22 5.54 17.10
CA MET A 341 -15.33 6.21 17.81
C MET A 341 -16.27 6.92 16.84
N LEU A 342 -15.73 7.62 15.84
CA LEU A 342 -16.51 8.40 14.87
C LEU A 342 -17.37 7.56 13.93
N ILE A 343 -16.98 6.30 13.64
CA ILE A 343 -17.73 5.44 12.72
C ILE A 343 -18.87 4.67 13.41
N ILE A 344 -18.82 4.49 14.74
CA ILE A 344 -19.82 3.72 15.50
C ILE A 344 -21.25 4.26 15.31
N PRO A 345 -21.50 5.58 15.34
CA PRO A 345 -22.82 6.13 15.10
C PRO A 345 -23.39 5.88 13.69
N SER A 346 -22.56 5.43 12.75
CA SER A 346 -22.97 5.14 11.37
C SER A 346 -23.48 3.70 11.17
N PHE A 347 -23.61 2.90 12.24
CA PHE A 347 -24.07 1.50 12.19
C PHE A 347 -25.57 1.29 12.31
#